data_AF-A0AA38G5F4-F1
#
_entry.id   AF-A0AA38G5F4-F1
#
_cell.length_a   1.000
_cell.length_b   1.000
_cell.length_c   1.000
_cell.angle_alpha   90.00
_cell.angle_beta   90.00
_cell.angle_gamma   90.00
#
_symmetry.space_group_name_H-M   'P 1'
#
loop_
_entity.id
_entity.type
_entity.pdbx_description
1 polymer ?
#
loop_
_entity_poly.entity_id
_entity_poly.type
_entity_poly.pdbx_seq_one_letter_code
_entity_poly.pdbx_strand_id
1 'polypeptide(L)'
;FDSSGNLVFRVENYTPSVKCQLLLMDATGKPLLLLRRKVVSLHQRWEGFICDEKDEHNQSGSRKASRVFSIKSSSIISPTTSID
;
A
#
# COMPACT_ATOMS: atom_id res chain seq x y z
N PHE A 1 -11.99 -9.40 -9.76
CA PHE A 1 -12.36 -10.56 -10.59
C PHE A 1 -12.20 -10.17 -12.05
N ASP A 2 -11.85 -11.10 -12.93
CA ASP A 2 -11.86 -10.85 -14.38
C ASP A 2 -13.30 -10.84 -14.93
N SER A 3 -13.45 -10.66 -16.26
CA SER A 3 -14.75 -10.68 -16.93
C SER A 3 -15.49 -12.02 -16.84
N SER A 4 -14.78 -13.10 -16.52
CA SER A 4 -15.31 -14.45 -16.41
C SER A 4 -15.65 -14.82 -14.95
N GLY A 5 -15.42 -13.91 -14.00
CA GLY A 5 -15.66 -14.15 -12.58
C GLY A 5 -14.54 -14.90 -11.86
N ASN A 6 -13.34 -14.99 -12.45
CA ASN A 6 -12.18 -15.59 -11.77
C ASN A 6 -11.51 -14.59 -10.84
N LEU A 7 -11.08 -15.06 -9.67
CA LEU A 7 -10.32 -14.27 -8.72
C LEU A 7 -8.90 -14.05 -9.26
N VAL A 8 -8.58 -12.83 -9.68
CA VAL A 8 -7.25 -12.47 -10.22
C VAL A 8 -6.33 -11.85 -9.17
N PHE A 9 -6.90 -11.09 -8.24
CA PHE A 9 -6.17 -10.42 -7.18
C PHE A 9 -6.98 -10.42 -5.90
N ARG A 10 -6.28 -10.51 -4.78
CA ARG A 10 -6.82 -10.36 -3.43
C ARG A 10 -6.22 -9.11 -2.79
N VAL A 11 -7.02 -8.40 -2.01
CA VAL A 11 -6.55 -7.24 -1.24
C VAL A 11 -6.88 -7.47 0.22
N GLU A 12 -5.88 -7.37 1.08
CA GLU A 12 -6.05 -7.53 2.54
C GLU A 12 -5.42 -6.37 3.31
N ASN A 13 -6.04 -6.01 4.45
CA ASN A 13 -5.51 -5.02 5.38
C ASN A 13 -4.88 -5.74 6.58
N TYR A 14 -3.59 -5.53 6.78
CA TYR A 14 -2.81 -6.28 7.77
C TYR A 14 -2.52 -5.51 9.08
N THR A 15 -3.11 -4.34 9.30
CA THR A 15 -2.67 -3.43 10.38
C THR A 15 -3.76 -2.92 11.32
N PRO A 16 -3.47 -2.82 12.63
CA PRO A 16 -4.25 -2.03 13.58
C PRO A 16 -4.16 -0.53 13.25
N SER A 17 -5.32 0.06 12.98
CA SER A 17 -5.77 1.48 12.94
C SER A 17 -4.80 2.63 12.58
N VAL A 18 -3.54 2.65 13.01
CA VAL A 18 -2.65 3.81 12.89
C VAL A 18 -1.69 3.74 11.70
N LYS A 19 -1.39 2.55 11.20
CA LYS A 19 -0.45 2.35 10.07
C LYS A 19 -1.14 1.58 8.96
N CYS A 20 -2.18 2.13 8.32
CA CYS A 20 -2.92 1.41 7.28
C CYS A 20 -1.97 0.81 6.21
N GLN A 21 -1.84 -0.51 6.22
CA GLN A 21 -1.11 -1.30 5.23
C GLN A 21 -2.08 -2.17 4.46
N LEU A 22 -2.06 -2.05 3.14
CA LEU A 22 -2.82 -2.89 2.22
C LEU A 22 -1.85 -3.77 1.44
N LEU A 23 -2.15 -5.06 1.34
CA LEU A 23 -1.39 -6.00 0.53
C LEU A 23 -2.23 -6.42 -0.66
N LEU A 24 -1.69 -6.23 -1.86
CA LEU A 24 -2.19 -6.84 -3.08
C LEU A 24 -1.50 -8.18 -3.26
N MET A 25 -2.28 -9.23 -3.47
CA MET A 25 -1.81 -10.58 -3.72
C MET A 25 -2.42 -11.13 -5.00
N ASP A 26 -1.79 -12.12 -5.59
CA ASP A 26 -2.38 -12.90 -6.67
C ASP A 26 -3.52 -13.82 -6.18
N ALA A 27 -4.10 -14.58 -7.11
CA ALA A 27 -5.16 -15.54 -6.84
C ALA A 27 -4.78 -16.64 -5.82
N THR A 28 -3.49 -16.97 -5.70
CA THR A 28 -2.95 -18.02 -4.82
C THR A 28 -2.58 -17.50 -3.42
N GLY A 29 -2.59 -16.18 -3.23
CA GLY A 29 -2.16 -15.52 -2.00
C GLY A 29 -0.69 -15.09 -2.01
N LYS A 30 -0.01 -15.11 -3.16
CA LYS A 30 1.34 -14.57 -3.30
C LYS A 30 1.29 -13.04 -3.26
N PRO A 31 2.05 -12.39 -2.36
CA PRO A 31 2.17 -10.94 -2.30
C PRO A 31 2.82 -10.36 -3.55
N LEU A 32 2.20 -9.31 -4.10
CA LEU A 32 2.69 -8.58 -5.29
C LEU A 32 3.07 -7.14 -4.93
N LEU A 33 2.23 -6.45 -4.16
CA LEU A 33 2.44 -5.04 -3.81
C LEU A 33 1.99 -4.77 -2.36
N LEU A 34 2.83 -4.08 -1.60
CA LEU A 34 2.50 -3.52 -0.30
C LEU A 34 2.28 -2.01 -0.44
N LEU A 35 1.12 -1.54 -0.01
CA LEU A 35 0.78 -0.13 0.04
C LEU A 35 0.72 0.34 1.49
N ARG A 36 1.55 1.33 1.86
CA ARG A 36 1.69 1.84 3.23
C ARG A 36 1.23 3.29 3.31
N ARG A 37 0.28 3.58 4.20
CA ARG A 37 -0.08 4.95 4.57
C ARG A 37 0.86 5.47 5.66
N LYS A 38 1.42 6.65 5.45
CA LYS A 38 2.18 7.42 6.44
C LYS A 38 1.34 8.60 6.91
N VAL A 39 0.59 8.37 7.97
CA VAL A 39 -0.31 9.37 8.57
C VAL A 39 0.40 10.34 9.52
N VAL A 40 1.54 9.94 10.11
CA VAL A 40 2.32 10.79 11.03
C VAL A 40 3.27 11.76 10.32
N SER A 41 3.37 11.69 8.98
CA SER A 41 4.10 12.71 8.22
C SER A 41 3.16 13.88 7.91
N LEU A 42 3.65 15.13 8.03
CA LEU A 42 2.95 16.39 7.71
C LEU A 42 2.27 16.45 6.32
N HIS A 43 2.46 15.43 5.47
CA HIS A 43 2.04 15.41 4.08
C HIS A 43 1.20 14.18 3.70
N GLN A 44 0.66 13.42 4.68
CA GLN A 44 -0.26 12.27 4.47
C GLN A 44 0.06 11.49 3.18
N ARG A 45 1.03 10.57 3.24
CA ARG A 45 1.60 9.94 2.04
C ARG A 45 1.22 8.48 1.91
N TRP A 46 1.00 8.04 0.69
CA TRP A 46 0.96 6.63 0.32
C TRP A 46 2.27 6.22 -0.34
N GLU A 47 2.83 5.08 0.08
CA GLU A 47 4.04 4.51 -0.49
C GLU A 47 3.76 3.09 -0.96
N GLY A 48 4.09 2.80 -2.21
CA GLY A 48 3.97 1.47 -2.79
C GLY A 48 5.30 0.75 -2.85
N PHE A 49 5.30 -0.53 -2.52
CA PHE A 49 6.46 -1.39 -2.53
C PHE A 49 6.16 -2.68 -3.29
N ILE A 50 6.98 -3.04 -4.28
CA ILE A 50 6.90 -4.35 -4.92
C ILE A 50 7.43 -5.39 -3.94
N CYS A 51 6.68 -6.47 -3.79
CA CYS A 51 7.09 -7.62 -3.01
C CYS A 51 7.86 -8.56 -3.93
N ASP A 52 9.13 -8.80 -3.62
CA ASP A 52 9.91 -9.82 -4.31
C ASP A 52 9.49 -11.20 -3.79
N GLU A 53 9.85 -12.24 -4.54
CA GLU A 53 9.67 -13.61 -4.10
C GLU A 53 10.42 -13.85 -2.78
N LYS A 54 9.94 -14.83 -2.00
CA LYS A 54 10.70 -15.26 -0.83
C LYS A 54 12.02 -15.83 -1.33
N ASP A 55 13.11 -15.16 -1.04
CA ASP A 55 14.42 -15.81 -1.10
C ASP A 55 14.36 -16.97 -0.09
N GLU A 56 14.34 -18.20 -0.57
CA GLU A 56 14.26 -19.41 0.29
C GLU A 56 15.42 -19.50 1.29
N HIS A 57 16.49 -18.73 1.05
CA HIS A 57 17.65 -18.59 1.94
C HIS A 57 17.44 -17.59 3.08
N ASN A 58 16.34 -16.85 3.13
CA ASN A 58 16.10 -15.82 4.13
C ASN A 58 15.18 -16.34 5.25
N GLN A 59 15.81 -16.99 6.23
CA GLN A 59 15.15 -17.62 7.40
C GLN A 59 14.40 -16.62 8.31
N SER A 60 14.48 -15.31 8.06
CA SER A 60 13.78 -14.28 8.83
C SER A 60 12.29 -14.19 8.51
N GLY A 61 11.79 -14.79 7.42
CA GLY A 61 10.39 -14.62 6.98
C GLY A 61 10.05 -13.20 6.51
N SER A 62 11.01 -12.28 6.57
CA SER A 62 10.89 -10.91 6.05
C SER A 62 11.03 -10.92 4.54
N ARG A 63 9.92 -10.63 3.85
CA ARG A 63 9.93 -10.45 2.39
C ARG A 63 10.74 -9.22 2.03
N LYS A 64 11.58 -9.33 1.01
CA LYS A 64 12.24 -8.17 0.41
C LYS A 64 11.18 -7.33 -0.30
N ALA A 65 11.12 -6.04 0.02
CA ALA A 65 10.16 -5.11 -0.54
C ALA A 65 10.85 -3.82 -0.97
N SER A 66 10.80 -3.52 -2.27
CA SER A 66 11.44 -2.34 -2.87
C SER A 66 10.40 -1.26 -3.12
N ARG A 67 10.68 -0.01 -2.72
CA ARG A 67 9.73 1.09 -2.96
C ARG A 67 9.72 1.45 -4.44
N VAL A 68 8.53 1.47 -5.03
CA VAL A 68 8.34 1.84 -6.43
C VAL A 68 7.64 3.18 -6.63
N PHE A 69 6.83 3.64 -5.67
CA PHE A 69 6.20 4.95 -5.76
C PHE A 69 5.93 5.60 -4.39
N SER A 70 5.64 6.90 -4.44
CA SER A 70 5.32 7.73 -3.29
C SER A 70 4.37 8.84 -3.72
N ILE A 71 3.11 8.77 -3.28
CA ILE A 71 2.05 9.72 -3.63
C ILE A 71 1.69 10.53 -2.39
N LYS A 72 1.80 11.87 -2.46
CA LYS A 72 1.31 12.78 -1.42
C LYS A 72 -0.20 12.98 -1.60
N SER A 73 -0.96 12.94 -0.52
CA SER A 73 -2.34 13.43 -0.57
C SER A 73 -2.31 14.95 -0.69
N SER A 74 -2.78 15.48 -1.80
CA SER A 74 -2.97 16.92 -1.98
C SER A 74 -4.23 17.36 -1.25
N SER A 75 -4.17 17.49 0.08
CA SER A 75 -5.11 18.39 0.74
C SER A 75 -4.73 19.81 0.33
N ILE A 76 -5.33 20.27 -0.76
CA ILE A 76 -5.43 21.70 -1.06
C ILE A 76 -6.43 22.23 -0.04
N ILE A 77 -5.93 22.69 1.10
CA ILE A 77 -6.74 23.57 1.95
C ILE A 77 -6.80 24.88 1.17
N SER A 78 -7.87 25.10 0.43
CA SER A 78 -8.19 26.41 -0.12
C SER A 78 -8.34 27.37 1.07
N PRO A 79 -7.56 28.47 1.14
CA PRO A 79 -7.85 29.53 2.08
C PRO A 79 -9.22 30.10 1.68
N THR A 80 -10.24 29.91 2.51
CA THR A 80 -11.49 30.66 2.36
C THR A 80 -11.17 32.06 2.84
N THR A 81 -10.67 32.92 1.96
CA THR A 81 -10.60 34.36 2.23
C THR A 81 -12.02 34.89 2.13
N SER A 82 -12.75 34.91 3.25
CA SER A 82 -13.86 35.84 3.41
C SER A 82 -13.27 37.24 3.51
N ILE A 83 -13.53 38.05 2.49
CA ILE A 83 -13.28 39.49 2.50
C ILE A 83 -14.47 40.09 3.25
N ASP A 84 -14.20 40.69 4.41
CA ASP A 84 -15.06 41.72 5.02
C ASP A 84 -14.67 43.10 4.47
#